data_AF-A0A544TPS2-F1
#
_entry.id   AF-A0A544TPS2-F1
#
_cell.length_a   1.000
_cell.length_b   1.000
_cell.length_c   1.000
_cell.angle_alpha   90.00
_cell.angle_beta   90.00
_cell.angle_gamma   90.00
#
_symmetry.space_group_name_H-M   'P 1'
#
loop_
_entity.id
_entity.type
_entity.pdbx_description
1 polymer ?
#
loop_
_entity_poly.entity_id
_entity_poly.type
_entity_poly.pdbx_seq_one_letter_code
_entity_poly.pdbx_strand_id
1 'polypeptide(L)'
;MKVKQILVFILISVSLIATGCTNNEVEGNEVENNNTYSEIRDVVLNYIEEQDWNPEPYSRSNWENATVKKITVDDSYKNINKSYIGKEIFTVTIEDAIAAPTVFVDPDTLEVIGIMPGE
;
A
#
# COMPACT_ATOMS: atom_id res chain seq x y z
N MET A 1 -15.27 -21.03 61.14
CA MET A 1 -14.09 -21.26 60.26
C MET A 1 -14.59 -21.52 58.85
N LYS A 2 -14.70 -20.49 58.00
CA LYS A 2 -13.62 -19.89 57.18
C LYS A 2 -13.03 -20.81 56.09
N VAL A 3 -13.77 -21.79 55.57
CA VAL A 3 -13.23 -22.68 54.52
C VAL A 3 -14.08 -22.75 53.24
N LYS A 4 -15.24 -22.08 53.18
CA LYS A 4 -16.15 -22.22 52.03
C LYS A 4 -16.03 -21.15 50.94
N GLN A 5 -15.14 -20.16 51.10
CA GLN A 5 -14.96 -19.06 50.13
C GLN A 5 -13.59 -19.02 49.44
N ILE A 6 -12.74 -20.04 49.62
CA ILE A 6 -11.38 -20.06 49.05
C ILE A 6 -11.30 -20.90 47.75
N LEU A 7 -12.36 -21.64 47.38
CA LEU A 7 -12.33 -22.54 46.23
C LEU A 7 -12.84 -21.95 44.90
N VAL A 8 -13.26 -20.69 44.87
CA VAL A 8 -13.82 -20.05 43.66
C VAL A 8 -12.79 -19.19 42.91
N PHE A 9 -11.62 -18.92 43.50
CA PHE A 9 -10.65 -17.96 42.94
C PHE A 9 -9.53 -18.55 42.07
N ILE A 10 -9.45 -19.88 41.90
CA ILE A 10 -8.32 -20.58 41.25
C ILE A 10 -8.65 -21.14 39.85
N LEU A 11 -9.81 -20.78 39.26
CA LEU A 11 -10.24 -21.32 37.96
C LEU A 11 -10.29 -20.29 36.82
N ILE A 12 -9.77 -19.08 37.02
CA ILE A 12 -9.84 -17.99 36.02
C ILE A 12 -8.47 -17.65 35.38
N SER A 13 -7.39 -18.32 35.77
CA SER A 13 -6.03 -17.90 35.41
C SER A 13 -5.36 -18.65 34.25
N VAL A 14 -6.08 -19.41 33.42
CA VAL A 14 -5.46 -20.11 32.27
C VAL A 14 -6.44 -20.13 31.10
N SER A 15 -6.29 -19.22 30.12
CA SER A 15 -6.66 -19.44 28.70
C SER A 15 -6.67 -18.20 27.78
N LEU A 16 -5.85 -17.16 27.98
CA LEU A 16 -5.73 -16.10 26.96
C LEU A 16 -4.32 -15.53 26.83
N ILE A 17 -3.36 -16.36 26.41
CA ILE A 17 -2.19 -15.85 25.68
C ILE A 17 -1.86 -16.85 24.57
N ALA A 18 -2.57 -16.76 23.46
CA ALA A 18 -2.20 -17.39 22.20
C ALA A 18 -2.81 -16.61 21.03
N THR A 19 -2.30 -15.40 20.80
CA THR A 19 -2.22 -14.82 19.45
C THR A 19 -0.81 -14.31 19.28
N GLY A 20 0.00 -15.07 18.55
CA GLY A 20 1.22 -14.53 17.96
C GLY A 20 0.80 -13.46 16.96
N CYS A 21 1.18 -12.20 17.23
CA CYS A 21 1.36 -11.26 16.14
C CYS A 21 2.66 -11.66 15.46
N THR A 22 2.47 -12.50 14.44
CA THR A 22 3.34 -12.66 13.29
C THR A 22 3.93 -11.32 12.86
N ASN A 23 5.16 -11.40 12.38
CA ASN A 23 5.97 -10.30 11.89
C ASN A 23 5.12 -9.34 11.03
N ASN A 24 5.25 -8.04 11.28
CA ASN A 24 4.83 -7.00 10.35
C ASN A 24 5.77 -7.01 9.14
N GLU A 25 5.82 -8.12 8.43
CA GLU A 25 6.11 -8.06 7.01
C GLU A 25 4.78 -7.63 6.40
N VAL A 26 4.76 -6.38 5.92
CA VAL A 26 3.79 -5.91 4.94
C VAL A 26 4.00 -6.84 3.75
N GLU A 27 3.33 -7.97 3.81
CA GLU A 27 3.22 -8.97 2.76
C GLU A 27 2.45 -8.24 1.66
N GLY A 28 3.22 -7.54 0.82
CA GLY A 28 2.76 -7.13 -0.49
C GLY A 28 2.27 -8.40 -1.12
N ASN A 29 0.94 -8.52 -1.25
CA ASN A 29 0.32 -9.47 -2.14
C ASN A 29 0.83 -9.15 -3.55
N GLU A 30 2.00 -9.68 -3.89
CA GLU A 30 2.44 -9.95 -5.25
C GLU A 30 1.49 -11.03 -5.76
N VAL A 31 0.30 -10.61 -6.14
CA VAL A 31 -0.77 -11.46 -6.63
C VAL A 31 -1.00 -11.07 -8.08
N GLU A 32 -0.49 -11.96 -8.94
CA GLU A 32 -1.23 -12.58 -10.03
C GLU A 32 -1.91 -11.60 -10.98
N ASN A 33 -1.21 -11.30 -12.08
CA ASN A 33 -1.70 -10.81 -13.39
C ASN A 33 -3.21 -10.47 -13.47
N ASN A 34 -3.64 -9.50 -12.67
CA ASN A 34 -5.00 -9.03 -12.61
C ASN A 34 -5.13 -7.98 -13.70
N ASN A 35 -6.12 -8.12 -14.58
CA ASN A 35 -6.37 -7.18 -15.68
C ASN A 35 -6.34 -5.71 -15.21
N THR A 36 -6.81 -5.47 -13.99
CA THR A 36 -6.82 -4.17 -13.32
C THR A 36 -5.41 -3.60 -13.16
N TYR A 37 -4.42 -4.41 -12.79
CA TYR A 37 -3.05 -3.92 -12.62
C TYR A 37 -2.36 -3.63 -13.95
N SER A 38 -2.73 -4.33 -15.03
CA SER A 38 -2.29 -3.94 -16.38
C SER A 38 -2.86 -2.57 -16.75
N GLU A 39 -4.16 -2.37 -16.53
CA GLU A 39 -4.85 -1.12 -16.82
C GLU A 39 -4.28 0.06 -16.02
N ILE A 40 -3.97 -0.14 -14.73
CA ILE A 40 -3.33 0.90 -13.91
C ILE A 40 -1.93 1.27 -14.42
N ARG A 41 -1.16 0.32 -14.96
CA ARG A 41 0.13 0.64 -15.60
C ARG A 41 -0.07 1.42 -16.89
N ASP A 42 -1.07 1.06 -17.69
CA ASP A 42 -1.40 1.77 -18.92
C ASP A 42 -1.82 3.22 -18.64
N VAL A 43 -2.59 3.45 -17.58
CA VAL A 43 -2.95 4.81 -17.10
C VAL A 43 -1.70 5.64 -16.80
N VAL A 44 -0.73 5.06 -16.07
CA VAL A 44 0.51 5.76 -15.72
C VAL A 44 1.38 6.01 -16.95
N LEU A 45 1.50 5.04 -17.86
CA LEU A 45 2.23 5.19 -19.11
C LEU A 45 1.64 6.31 -19.98
N ASN A 46 0.32 6.34 -20.13
CA ASN A 46 -0.37 7.39 -20.87
C ASN A 46 -0.14 8.76 -20.24
N TYR A 47 -0.23 8.86 -18.90
CA TYR A 47 0.06 10.12 -18.21
C TYR A 47 1.49 10.61 -18.45
N ILE A 48 2.48 9.72 -18.37
CA ILE A 48 3.90 10.03 -18.64
C ILE A 48 4.06 10.59 -20.07
N GLU A 49 3.44 9.95 -21.06
CA GLU A 49 3.46 10.39 -22.46
C GLU A 49 2.77 11.73 -22.68
N GLU A 50 1.56 11.90 -22.14
CA GLU A 50 0.75 13.11 -22.31
C GLU A 50 1.38 14.33 -21.65
N GLN A 51 2.05 14.15 -20.52
CA GLN A 51 2.72 15.22 -19.78
C GLN A 51 4.17 15.48 -20.25
N ASP A 52 4.66 14.73 -21.24
CA ASP A 52 6.09 14.73 -21.65
C ASP A 52 7.02 14.55 -20.43
N TRP A 53 6.58 13.77 -19.45
CA TRP A 53 7.28 13.55 -18.20
C TRP A 53 8.15 12.31 -18.31
N ASN A 54 9.42 12.49 -18.67
CA ASN A 54 10.40 11.40 -18.75
C ASN A 54 11.39 11.48 -17.56
N PRO A 55 11.06 10.91 -16.38
CA PRO A 55 11.94 10.95 -15.24
C PRO A 55 13.17 10.06 -15.49
N GLU A 56 14.29 10.64 -15.86
CA GLU A 56 15.57 9.93 -15.95
C GLU A 56 15.97 9.36 -14.56
N PRO A 57 16.53 8.14 -14.49
CA PRO A 57 16.95 7.26 -15.59
C PRO A 57 15.89 6.22 -16.02
N TYR A 58 14.59 6.49 -15.78
CA TYR A 58 13.53 5.51 -15.98
C TYR A 58 12.97 5.55 -17.39
N SER A 59 13.06 4.41 -18.07
CA SER A 59 12.47 4.19 -19.40
C SER A 59 11.01 3.75 -19.31
N ARG A 60 10.30 3.80 -20.44
CA ARG A 60 8.96 3.21 -20.60
C ARG A 60 8.88 1.77 -20.06
N SER A 61 9.90 0.96 -20.37
CA SER A 61 9.94 -0.45 -19.96
C SER A 61 9.99 -0.61 -18.44
N ASN A 62 10.55 0.36 -17.70
CA ASN A 62 10.51 0.33 -16.24
C ASN A 62 9.09 0.52 -15.72
N TRP A 63 8.31 1.40 -16.35
CA TRP A 63 6.91 1.66 -15.99
C TRP A 63 5.97 0.53 -16.40
N GLU A 64 6.21 -0.11 -17.55
CA GLU A 64 5.48 -1.32 -18.00
C GLU A 64 5.61 -2.49 -17.01
N ASN A 65 6.73 -2.55 -16.29
CA ASN A 65 7.00 -3.59 -15.28
C ASN A 65 6.88 -3.06 -13.84
N ALA A 66 6.34 -1.86 -13.65
CA ALA A 66 6.23 -1.28 -12.32
C ALA A 66 5.30 -2.09 -11.41
N THR A 67 5.54 -2.00 -10.11
CA THR A 67 4.73 -2.66 -9.10
C THR A 67 3.55 -1.78 -8.74
N VAL A 68 2.37 -2.39 -8.78
CA VAL A 68 1.10 -1.76 -8.42
C VAL A 68 0.68 -2.28 -7.06
N LYS A 69 0.46 -1.40 -6.09
CA LYS A 69 -0.06 -1.76 -4.76
C LYS A 69 -1.31 -0.95 -4.46
N LYS A 70 -2.30 -1.56 -3.83
CA LYS A 70 -3.42 -0.85 -3.23
C LYS A 70 -3.04 -0.46 -1.80
N ILE A 71 -3.22 0.81 -1.44
CA ILE A 71 -2.96 1.33 -0.10
C ILE A 71 -4.14 2.15 0.40
N THR A 72 -4.26 2.33 1.71
CA THR A 72 -5.08 3.40 2.29
C THR A 72 -4.18 4.60 2.57
N VAL A 73 -4.59 5.78 2.10
CA VAL A 73 -3.80 7.01 2.28
C VAL A 73 -3.83 7.45 3.75
N ASP A 74 -2.65 7.64 4.33
CA ASP A 74 -2.47 8.27 5.64
C ASP A 74 -1.88 9.69 5.51
N ASP A 75 -1.57 10.31 6.65
CA ASP A 75 -1.03 11.66 6.71
C ASP A 75 0.48 11.76 6.39
N SER A 76 1.16 10.65 6.13
CA SER A 76 2.58 10.64 5.75
C SER A 76 2.80 11.06 4.29
N TYR A 77 1.80 10.91 3.43
CA TYR A 77 1.86 11.25 2.02
C TYR A 77 1.68 12.76 1.80
N LYS A 78 2.79 13.51 1.77
CA LYS A 78 2.77 14.99 1.72
C LYS A 78 2.26 15.59 0.40
N ASN A 79 2.36 14.85 -0.71
CA ASN A 79 2.09 15.37 -2.06
C ASN A 79 0.75 14.94 -2.65
N ILE A 80 -0.13 14.33 -1.84
CA ILE A 80 -1.49 13.97 -2.25
C ILE A 80 -2.51 14.95 -1.68
N ASN A 81 -3.62 15.17 -2.41
CA ASN A 81 -4.71 15.98 -1.91
C ASN A 81 -5.29 15.35 -0.62
N LYS A 82 -5.40 16.14 0.45
CA LYS A 82 -5.92 15.71 1.75
C LYS A 82 -7.33 15.11 1.70
N SER A 83 -8.11 15.38 0.65
CA SER A 83 -9.41 14.73 0.42
C SER A 83 -9.30 13.21 0.20
N TYR A 84 -8.09 12.69 -0.06
CA TYR A 84 -7.83 11.27 -0.20
C TYR A 84 -7.42 10.59 1.11
N ILE A 85 -7.16 11.33 2.19
CA ILE A 85 -6.82 10.71 3.49
C ILE A 85 -7.96 9.79 3.93
N GLY A 86 -7.60 8.55 4.28
CA GLY A 86 -8.51 7.48 4.66
C GLY A 86 -9.20 6.77 3.47
N LYS A 87 -8.88 7.13 2.22
CA LYS A 87 -9.37 6.44 1.02
C LYS A 87 -8.36 5.43 0.51
N GLU A 88 -8.86 4.41 -0.20
CA GLU A 88 -8.03 3.48 -0.94
C GLU A 88 -7.59 4.09 -2.27
N ILE A 89 -6.31 3.94 -2.61
CA ILE A 89 -5.73 4.33 -3.89
C ILE A 89 -4.77 3.25 -4.40
N PHE A 90 -4.36 3.37 -5.66
CA PHE A 90 -3.22 2.61 -6.17
C PHE A 90 -1.94 3.43 -6.11
N THR A 91 -0.84 2.79 -5.73
CA THR A 91 0.52 3.28 -5.94
C THR A 91 1.18 2.49 -7.06
N VAL A 92 1.93 3.19 -7.91
CA VAL A 92 2.76 2.60 -8.96
C VAL A 92 4.20 3.02 -8.73
N THR A 93 5.07 2.03 -8.54
CA THR A 93 6.49 2.23 -8.20
C THR A 93 7.38 1.31 -9.03
N ILE A 94 8.50 1.83 -9.50
CA ILE A 94 9.53 1.00 -10.16
C ILE A 94 10.29 0.24 -9.07
N GLU A 95 10.33 -1.09 -9.16
CA GLU A 95 11.10 -1.92 -8.22
C GLU A 95 12.60 -1.67 -8.32
N ASP A 96 13.29 -1.89 -7.19
CA ASP A 96 14.74 -1.72 -7.04
C ASP A 96 15.28 -0.32 -7.37
N ALA A 97 14.41 0.67 -7.46
CA ALA A 97 14.75 2.05 -7.77
C ALA A 97 14.48 2.98 -6.57
N ILE A 98 15.50 3.21 -5.75
CA ILE A 98 15.42 4.03 -4.53
C ILE A 98 14.94 5.47 -4.82
N ALA A 99 15.42 6.05 -5.92
CA ALA A 99 15.06 7.41 -6.33
C ALA A 99 13.82 7.46 -7.26
N ALA A 100 13.10 6.34 -7.44
CA ALA A 100 11.96 6.34 -8.35
C ALA A 100 10.79 7.13 -7.74
N PRO A 101 10.12 7.96 -8.55
CA PRO A 101 8.89 8.59 -8.13
C PRO A 101 7.80 7.52 -7.90
N THR A 102 6.97 7.77 -6.89
CA THR A 102 5.74 7.00 -6.65
C THR A 102 4.57 7.75 -7.28
N VAL A 103 3.82 7.07 -8.15
CA VAL A 103 2.63 7.64 -8.81
C VAL A 103 1.37 7.15 -8.09
N PHE A 104 0.43 8.06 -7.84
CA PHE A 104 -0.85 7.77 -7.18
C PHE A 104 -1.98 7.78 -8.21
N VAL A 105 -2.81 6.73 -8.21
CA VAL A 105 -3.94 6.58 -9.13
C VAL A 105 -5.24 6.37 -8.36
N ASP A 106 -6.28 7.10 -8.74
CA ASP A 106 -7.63 6.94 -8.20
C ASP A 106 -8.28 5.67 -8.76
N PRO A 107 -8.76 4.74 -7.91
CA PRO A 107 -9.34 3.48 -8.36
C PRO A 107 -10.71 3.63 -9.03
N ASP A 108 -11.43 4.73 -8.78
CA ASP A 108 -12.77 4.96 -9.31
C ASP A 108 -12.71 5.66 -10.67
N THR A 109 -11.79 6.62 -10.84
CA THR A 109 -11.67 7.40 -12.09
C THR A 109 -10.56 6.93 -13.02
N LEU A 110 -9.63 6.10 -12.54
CA LEU A 110 -8.42 5.69 -13.27
C LEU A 110 -7.59 6.89 -13.74
N GLU A 111 -7.47 7.91 -12.89
CA GLU A 111 -6.67 9.11 -13.15
C GLU A 111 -5.47 9.20 -12.19
N VAL A 112 -4.38 9.76 -12.69
CA VAL A 112 -3.21 10.10 -11.85
C VAL A 112 -3.57 11.31 -10.98
N ILE A 113 -3.57 11.11 -9.66
CA ILE A 113 -3.99 12.10 -8.67
C ILE A 113 -2.83 12.71 -7.89
N GLY A 114 -1.60 12.26 -8.15
CA GLY A 114 -0.40 12.85 -7.58
C GLY A 114 0.86 12.05 -7.88
N ILE A 115 2.00 12.71 -7.66
CA ILE A 115 3.33 12.11 -7.77
C ILE A 115 4.12 12.50 -6.54
N MET A 116 4.69 11.51 -5.87
CA MET A 116 5.71 11.72 -4.86
C MET A 116 7.08 11.51 -5.50
N PRO A 117 7.98 12.50 -5.52
CA PRO A 117 9.34 12.31 -6.00
C PRO A 117 10.06 11.30 -5.10
N GLY A 118 10.97 10.51 -5.69
CA GLY A 118 11.86 9.65 -4.92
C GLY A 118 12.92 10.45 -4.15
N GLU A 119 13.59 9.78 -3.21
CA GLU A 119 14.65 10.37 -2.38
C GLU A 119 16.03 10.36 -3.06
#